data_AF-A0A975JHY0-F1
#
_entry.id   AF-A0A975JHY0-F1
#
_cell.length_a   1.000
_cell.length_b   1.000
_cell.length_c   1.000
_cell.angle_alpha   90.00
_cell.angle_beta   90.00
_cell.angle_gamma   90.00
#
_symmetry.space_group_name_H-M   'P 1'
#
loop_
_entity.id
_entity.type
_entity.pdbx_description
1 polymer ?
#
loop_
_entity_poly.entity_id
_entity_poly.type
_entity_poly.pdbx_seq_one_letter_code
_entity_poly.pdbx_strand_id
1 'polypeptide(L)'
;MRAFTGDASAAHDGTAIVDDTVRVFYTPLMHGRVRSPVKLREMLCVHFGVEIRVEEFVTSWLDFPAEDQSCMGLSGMSLGRDLRVGKRAPSINEKIVLHVECASLDEYRSFLPGRTRQAELKDLVIGYTGGFLEVDVALWLPRRAIGGAALGTTTELGWTSAMPQTASAGRADERALVRACQYAFDMENNFLTGT
;
A
#
# COMPACT_ATOMS: atom_id res chain seq x y z
N MET A 1 -9.86 8.51 -25.17
CA MET A 1 -9.46 9.28 -23.97
C MET A 1 -8.16 8.78 -23.35
N ARG A 2 -7.82 7.48 -23.44
CA ARG A 2 -6.57 6.86 -22.94
C ARG A 2 -5.24 7.52 -23.34
N ALA A 3 -5.17 8.13 -24.52
CA ALA A 3 -3.94 8.82 -24.95
C ALA A 3 -3.58 10.00 -24.02
N PHE A 4 -4.57 10.56 -23.36
CA PHE A 4 -4.40 11.68 -22.44
C PHE A 4 -3.98 11.21 -21.03
N THR A 5 -4.29 9.98 -20.63
CA THR A 5 -3.95 9.39 -19.32
C THR A 5 -2.58 8.69 -19.29
N GLY A 6 -1.87 8.63 -20.43
CA GLY A 6 -0.51 8.09 -20.54
C GLY A 6 -0.44 6.56 -20.64
N ASP A 7 -1.58 5.90 -20.79
CA ASP A 7 -1.74 4.44 -20.78
C ASP A 7 -2.37 3.89 -22.07
N ALA A 8 -2.35 4.65 -23.17
CA ALA A 8 -2.86 4.21 -24.47
C ALA A 8 -2.06 3.09 -25.15
N SER A 9 -1.01 2.58 -24.53
CA SER A 9 -0.29 1.41 -25.05
C SER A 9 -1.16 0.16 -24.89
N ALA A 10 -1.18 -0.70 -25.90
CA ALA A 10 -1.89 -1.98 -25.90
C ALA A 10 -1.54 -2.88 -24.69
N ALA A 11 -0.41 -2.64 -24.02
CA ALA A 11 -0.03 -3.31 -22.77
C ALA A 11 -0.95 -3.00 -21.57
N HIS A 12 -1.76 -1.94 -21.63
CA HIS A 12 -2.67 -1.53 -20.55
C HIS A 12 -4.15 -1.76 -20.90
N ASP A 13 -4.44 -2.38 -22.04
CA ASP A 13 -5.82 -2.65 -22.44
C ASP A 13 -6.43 -3.76 -21.58
N GLY A 14 -7.43 -3.39 -20.77
CA GLY A 14 -8.22 -4.33 -19.97
C GLY A 14 -7.60 -4.73 -18.62
N THR A 15 -6.51 -4.10 -18.20
CA THR A 15 -5.85 -4.36 -16.91
C THR A 15 -6.34 -3.46 -15.78
N ALA A 16 -6.87 -2.28 -16.11
CA ALA A 16 -7.40 -1.33 -15.13
C ALA A 16 -8.82 -1.71 -14.69
N ILE A 17 -9.06 -1.61 -13.38
CA ILE A 17 -10.36 -1.84 -12.75
C ILE A 17 -11.17 -0.53 -12.72
N VAL A 18 -10.48 0.60 -12.57
CA VAL A 18 -11.11 1.92 -12.55
C VAL A 18 -11.40 2.39 -13.97
N ASP A 19 -12.63 2.86 -14.18
CA ASP A 19 -13.08 3.38 -15.47
C ASP A 19 -12.20 4.54 -15.98
N ASP A 20 -11.93 4.52 -17.28
CA ASP A 20 -11.12 5.54 -17.96
C ASP A 20 -11.61 6.97 -17.72
N THR A 21 -12.92 7.17 -17.61
CA THR A 21 -13.53 8.50 -17.42
C THR A 21 -13.14 9.09 -16.07
N VAL A 22 -13.01 8.24 -15.04
CA VAL A 22 -12.54 8.64 -13.72
C VAL A 22 -11.06 9.01 -13.78
N ARG A 23 -10.26 8.26 -14.54
CA ARG A 23 -8.82 8.55 -14.71
C ARG A 23 -8.58 9.85 -15.48
N VAL A 24 -9.46 10.20 -16.42
CA VAL A 24 -9.42 11.51 -17.12
C VAL A 24 -9.55 12.68 -16.13
N PHE A 25 -10.42 12.56 -15.13
CA PHE A 25 -10.59 13.60 -14.10
C PHE A 25 -9.30 13.86 -13.30
N TYR A 26 -8.54 12.80 -13.03
CA TYR A 26 -7.28 12.88 -12.29
C TYR A 26 -6.05 13.14 -13.18
N THR A 27 -6.23 13.19 -14.50
CA THR A 27 -5.12 13.34 -15.44
C THR A 27 -4.23 14.56 -15.17
N PRO A 28 -4.76 15.75 -14.82
CA PRO A 28 -3.92 16.90 -14.45
C PRO A 28 -3.04 16.67 -13.22
N LEU A 29 -3.52 15.86 -12.26
CA LEU A 29 -2.76 15.49 -11.06
C LEU A 29 -1.69 14.43 -11.39
N MET A 30 -2.00 13.52 -12.30
CA MET A 30 -1.09 12.43 -12.72
C MET A 30 0.00 12.87 -13.71
N HIS A 31 -0.24 13.86 -14.56
CA HIS A 31 0.72 14.34 -15.59
C HIS A 31 1.75 15.34 -15.09
N GLY A 32 1.82 15.59 -13.78
CA GLY A 32 2.93 16.34 -13.21
C GLY A 32 4.25 15.58 -13.43
N ARG A 33 5.28 16.27 -13.92
CA ARG A 33 6.65 15.71 -14.04
C ARG A 33 7.18 15.17 -12.70
N VAL A 34 6.68 15.69 -11.58
CA VAL A 34 7.00 15.26 -10.22
C VAL A 34 5.78 14.56 -9.63
N ARG A 35 5.96 13.29 -9.23
CA ARG A 35 4.99 12.54 -8.44
C ARG A 35 5.03 13.07 -7.01
N SER A 36 3.97 13.74 -6.61
CA SER A 36 3.83 14.29 -5.26
C SER A 36 2.97 13.38 -4.37
N PRO A 37 3.39 13.11 -3.13
CA PRO A 37 2.59 12.39 -2.13
C PRO A 37 1.28 13.13 -1.80
N VAL A 38 1.31 14.47 -1.81
CA VAL A 38 0.15 15.33 -1.52
C VAL A 38 -0.92 15.15 -2.59
N LYS A 39 -0.52 15.10 -3.86
CA LYS A 39 -1.45 14.86 -4.98
C LYS A 39 -2.03 13.45 -4.96
N LEU A 40 -1.22 12.45 -4.61
CA LEU A 40 -1.69 11.08 -4.42
C LEU A 40 -2.76 11.04 -3.33
N ARG A 41 -2.46 11.64 -2.18
CA ARG A 41 -3.40 11.78 -1.06
C ARG A 41 -4.72 12.42 -1.51
N GLU A 42 -4.66 13.59 -2.14
CA GLU A 42 -5.84 14.33 -2.58
C GLU A 42 -6.69 13.52 -3.57
N MET A 43 -6.05 12.87 -4.55
CA MET A 43 -6.73 12.00 -5.50
C MET A 43 -7.48 10.87 -4.79
N LEU A 44 -6.83 10.20 -3.84
CA LEU A 44 -7.42 9.07 -3.11
C LEU A 44 -8.54 9.53 -2.18
N CYS A 45 -8.36 10.64 -1.45
CA CYS A 45 -9.41 11.21 -0.60
C CYS A 45 -10.65 11.59 -1.40
N VAL A 46 -10.48 12.23 -2.57
CA VAL A 46 -11.60 12.62 -3.44
C VAL A 46 -12.29 11.40 -4.04
N HIS A 47 -11.55 10.37 -4.45
CA HIS A 47 -12.13 9.18 -5.06
C HIS A 47 -12.93 8.33 -4.07
N PHE A 48 -12.38 8.09 -2.88
CA PHE A 48 -12.99 7.19 -1.89
C PHE A 48 -13.91 7.90 -0.90
N GLY A 49 -13.81 9.23 -0.77
CA GLY A 49 -14.55 10.00 0.21
C GLY A 49 -14.16 9.71 1.67
N VAL A 50 -12.95 9.18 1.89
CA VAL A 50 -12.39 8.85 3.21
C VAL A 50 -11.09 9.59 3.43
N GLU A 51 -10.73 9.84 4.69
CA GLU A 51 -9.45 10.47 5.02
C GLU A 51 -8.31 9.46 4.81
N ILE A 52 -7.35 9.85 3.96
CA ILE A 52 -6.19 9.04 3.64
C ILE A 52 -4.95 9.88 3.95
N ARG A 53 -3.96 9.29 4.63
CA ARG A 53 -2.64 9.89 4.83
C ARG A 53 -1.58 9.03 4.16
N VAL A 54 -0.55 9.67 3.61
CA VAL A 54 0.58 9.00 2.98
C VAL A 54 1.79 9.21 3.87
N GLU A 55 2.35 8.12 4.40
CA GLU A 55 3.64 8.12 5.10
C GLU A 55 4.74 7.79 4.09
N GLU A 56 5.67 8.71 3.95
CA GLU A 56 6.86 8.59 3.11
C GLU A 56 8.09 8.25 3.94
N PHE A 57 9.18 7.85 3.27
CA PHE A 57 10.46 7.55 3.89
C PHE A 57 10.42 6.38 4.88
N VAL A 58 9.58 5.39 4.58
CA VAL A 58 9.37 4.23 5.45
C VAL A 58 10.52 3.26 5.23
N THR A 59 11.19 2.86 6.32
CA THR A 59 12.30 1.92 6.22
C THR A 59 11.82 0.55 5.73
N SER A 60 12.39 0.10 4.60
CA SER A 60 12.24 -1.24 4.06
C SER A 60 13.59 -1.95 4.00
N TRP A 61 13.54 -3.26 3.77
CA TRP A 61 14.73 -4.07 3.52
C TRP A 61 14.83 -4.36 2.04
N LEU A 62 15.87 -3.85 1.39
CA LEU A 62 16.18 -4.18 0.00
C LEU A 62 16.97 -5.49 -0.02
N ASP A 63 16.43 -6.51 -0.67
CA ASP A 63 17.09 -7.79 -0.90
C ASP A 63 18.05 -7.69 -2.10
N PHE A 64 19.31 -8.12 -1.91
CA PHE A 64 20.27 -8.16 -3.01
C PHE A 64 20.21 -9.50 -3.75
N PRO A 65 20.14 -9.50 -5.10
CA PRO A 65 20.32 -10.70 -5.91
C PRO A 65 21.62 -11.43 -5.52
N ALA A 66 21.62 -12.76 -5.61
CA ALA A 66 22.79 -13.56 -5.21
C ALA A 66 24.07 -13.19 -6.00
N GLU A 67 23.91 -12.69 -7.22
CA GLU A 67 24.98 -12.19 -8.09
C GLU A 67 25.59 -10.86 -7.63
N ASP A 68 24.83 -10.02 -6.94
CA ASP A 68 25.27 -8.72 -6.41
C ASP A 68 25.79 -8.81 -4.97
N GLN A 69 25.74 -10.01 -4.37
CA GLN A 69 26.26 -10.24 -3.02
C GLN A 69 27.79 -10.34 -3.05
N SER A 70 28.44 -9.52 -2.22
CA SER A 70 29.89 -9.53 -2.11
C SER A 70 30.39 -10.85 -1.52
N CYS A 71 31.11 -11.65 -2.33
CA CYS A 71 31.80 -12.86 -1.88
C CYS A 71 33.32 -12.62 -1.84
N MET A 72 33.98 -13.13 -0.79
CA MET A 72 35.45 -13.08 -0.72
C MET A 72 36.07 -13.90 -1.87
N GLY A 73 37.09 -13.35 -2.53
CA GLY A 73 37.80 -14.02 -3.63
C GLY A 73 37.35 -13.61 -5.04
N LEU A 74 36.33 -12.76 -5.17
CA LEU A 74 35.92 -12.15 -6.44
C LEU A 74 36.51 -10.75 -6.62
N SER A 75 36.75 -10.34 -7.87
CA SER A 75 37.23 -8.99 -8.23
C SER A 75 36.15 -7.93 -7.96
N GLY A 76 36.56 -6.72 -7.57
CA GLY A 76 35.62 -5.62 -7.31
C GLY A 76 34.99 -5.65 -5.92
N MET A 77 35.67 -6.21 -4.92
CA MET A 77 35.17 -6.34 -3.54
C MET A 77 36.10 -5.62 -2.54
N SER A 78 36.45 -4.36 -2.85
CA SER A 78 37.29 -3.53 -1.99
C SER A 78 36.47 -2.83 -0.92
N LEU A 79 36.86 -3.00 0.34
CA LEU A 79 36.25 -2.33 1.48
C LEU A 79 36.30 -0.80 1.28
N GLY A 80 35.15 -0.13 1.42
CA GLY A 80 35.03 1.32 1.25
C GLY A 80 34.88 1.80 -0.19
N ARG A 81 34.86 0.90 -1.18
CA ARG A 81 34.58 1.24 -2.58
C ARG A 81 33.36 0.50 -3.11
N ASP A 82 33.45 -0.84 -3.12
CA ASP A 82 32.51 -1.70 -3.85
C ASP A 82 31.94 -2.82 -2.97
N LEU A 83 32.54 -3.06 -1.79
CA LEU A 83 32.10 -4.10 -0.86
C LEU A 83 30.79 -3.73 -0.15
N ARG A 84 29.75 -4.55 -0.33
CA ARG A 84 28.48 -4.48 0.42
C ARG A 84 28.43 -5.63 1.42
N VAL A 85 28.13 -5.32 2.68
CA VAL A 85 28.08 -6.33 3.75
C VAL A 85 26.64 -6.80 3.96
N GLY A 86 26.39 -8.08 3.71
CA GLY A 86 25.11 -8.74 4.00
C GLY A 86 24.25 -9.02 2.77
N LYS A 87 23.14 -9.74 2.99
CA LYS A 87 22.18 -10.10 1.94
C LYS A 87 21.11 -9.02 1.69
N ARG A 88 21.03 -8.03 2.59
CA ARG A 88 20.00 -6.98 2.62
C ARG A 88 20.60 -5.65 3.01
N ALA A 89 20.07 -4.56 2.46
CA ALA A 89 20.37 -3.20 2.90
C ALA A 89 19.10 -2.49 3.39
N PRO A 90 19.19 -1.64 4.42
CA PRO A 90 18.10 -0.76 4.78
C PRO A 90 17.92 0.31 3.67
N SER A 91 16.68 0.46 3.22
CA SER A 91 16.27 1.49 2.28
C SER A 91 15.16 2.32 2.91
N ILE A 92 15.04 3.60 2.54
CA ILE A 92 13.96 4.47 3.03
C ILE A 92 13.11 5.02 1.88
N ASN A 93 13.54 4.89 0.63
CA ASN A 93 12.86 5.54 -0.51
C ASN A 93 11.98 4.58 -1.32
N GLU A 94 11.99 3.30 -0.96
CA GLU A 94 11.34 2.25 -1.76
C GLU A 94 9.96 1.88 -1.22
N LYS A 95 9.56 2.41 -0.06
CA LYS A 95 8.32 2.04 0.61
C LYS A 95 7.52 3.24 1.07
N ILE A 96 6.21 3.16 0.85
CA ILE A 96 5.22 4.08 1.39
C ILE A 96 4.13 3.32 2.15
N VAL A 97 3.52 3.97 3.15
CA VAL A 97 2.34 3.43 3.85
C VAL A 97 1.15 4.37 3.63
N LEU A 98 0.04 3.82 3.15
CA LEU A 98 -1.24 4.50 3.02
C LEU A 98 -2.08 4.24 4.27
N HIS A 99 -2.34 5.27 5.06
CA HIS A 99 -3.20 5.21 6.22
C HIS A 99 -4.62 5.58 5.80
N VAL A 100 -5.54 4.62 5.80
CA VAL A 100 -6.94 4.84 5.46
C VAL A 100 -7.75 4.88 6.74
N GLU A 101 -8.45 5.97 7.00
CA GLU A 101 -9.30 6.14 8.17
C GLU A 101 -10.76 5.85 7.81
N CYS A 102 -11.24 4.70 8.27
CA CYS A 102 -12.61 4.27 8.06
C CYS A 102 -13.48 4.77 9.21
N ALA A 103 -14.65 5.35 8.91
CA ALA A 103 -15.59 5.79 9.94
C ALA A 103 -16.47 4.63 10.45
N SER A 104 -16.66 3.60 9.62
CA SER A 104 -17.52 2.45 9.88
C SER A 104 -16.84 1.11 9.58
N LEU A 105 -17.40 0.02 10.15
CA LEU A 105 -16.93 -1.34 9.91
C LEU A 105 -17.19 -1.80 8.46
N ASP A 106 -18.26 -1.31 7.82
CA ASP A 106 -18.58 -1.66 6.43
C ASP A 106 -17.60 -1.02 5.45
N GLU A 107 -17.21 0.24 5.69
CA GLU A 107 -16.11 0.88 4.96
C GLU A 107 -14.81 0.11 5.16
N TYR A 108 -14.47 -0.22 6.41
CA TYR A 108 -13.30 -1.03 6.72
C TYR A 108 -13.27 -2.35 5.96
N ARG A 109 -14.38 -3.08 5.96
CA ARG A 109 -14.52 -4.35 5.25
C ARG A 109 -14.36 -4.21 3.75
N SER A 110 -14.76 -3.07 3.16
CA SER A 110 -14.61 -2.82 1.74
C SER A 110 -13.15 -2.61 1.30
N PHE A 111 -12.27 -2.19 2.22
CA PHE A 111 -10.83 -2.00 1.99
C PHE A 111 -9.99 -3.23 2.35
N LEU A 112 -10.61 -4.33 2.77
CA LEU A 112 -9.90 -5.59 2.98
C LEU A 112 -9.48 -6.22 1.64
N PRO A 113 -8.39 -7.01 1.62
CA PRO A 113 -7.96 -7.68 0.39
C PRO A 113 -9.07 -8.53 -0.24
N GLY A 114 -9.14 -8.50 -1.57
CA GLY A 114 -10.14 -9.28 -2.33
C GLY A 114 -11.53 -8.61 -2.40
N ARG A 115 -11.62 -7.33 -2.07
CA ARG A 115 -12.84 -6.51 -2.18
C ARG A 115 -12.65 -5.43 -3.25
N THR A 116 -13.77 -4.92 -3.78
CA THR A 116 -13.75 -3.98 -4.91
C THR A 116 -12.96 -2.71 -4.61
N ARG A 117 -13.18 -2.05 -3.47
CA ARG A 117 -12.47 -0.80 -3.14
C ARG A 117 -10.97 -1.01 -2.93
N GLN A 118 -10.56 -2.17 -2.40
CA GLN A 118 -9.15 -2.51 -2.31
C GLN A 118 -8.52 -2.68 -3.69
N ALA A 119 -9.23 -3.29 -4.63
CA ALA A 119 -8.77 -3.47 -6.00
C ALA A 119 -8.67 -2.13 -6.75
N GLU A 120 -9.65 -1.25 -6.59
CA GLU A 120 -9.62 0.14 -7.10
C GLU A 120 -8.46 0.95 -6.49
N LEU A 121 -8.23 0.83 -5.18
CA LEU A 121 -7.14 1.51 -4.49
C LEU A 121 -5.78 1.06 -5.03
N LYS A 122 -5.61 -0.25 -5.21
CA LYS A 122 -4.41 -0.83 -5.81
C LYS A 122 -4.19 -0.29 -7.23
N ASP A 123 -5.22 -0.30 -8.07
CA ASP A 123 -5.15 0.16 -9.46
C ASP A 123 -4.75 1.65 -9.55
N LEU A 124 -5.39 2.52 -8.77
CA LEU A 124 -5.08 3.95 -8.74
C LEU A 124 -3.66 4.24 -8.25
N VAL A 125 -3.22 3.55 -7.20
CA VAL A 125 -1.89 3.74 -6.64
C VAL A 125 -0.82 3.25 -7.61
N ILE A 126 -0.98 2.06 -8.19
CA ILE A 126 -0.04 1.53 -9.20
C ILE A 126 0.00 2.43 -10.43
N GLY A 127 -1.15 2.90 -10.92
CA GLY A 127 -1.23 3.85 -12.03
C GLY A 127 -0.54 5.19 -11.73
N TYR A 128 -0.48 5.60 -10.46
CA TYR A 128 0.22 6.82 -10.05
C TYR A 128 1.72 6.62 -9.80
N THR A 129 2.12 5.56 -9.11
CA THR A 129 3.52 5.31 -8.76
C THR A 129 4.30 4.66 -9.88
N GLY A 130 3.62 4.03 -10.85
CA GLY A 130 4.24 3.27 -11.93
C GLY A 130 4.76 1.90 -11.51
N GLY A 131 4.40 1.41 -10.31
CA GLY A 131 4.76 0.06 -9.85
C GLY A 131 6.16 -0.09 -9.24
N PHE A 132 6.92 1.00 -9.09
CA PHE A 132 8.31 0.95 -8.60
C PHE A 132 8.47 1.04 -7.07
N LEU A 133 7.38 1.29 -6.35
CA LEU A 133 7.39 1.47 -4.89
C LEU A 133 6.60 0.34 -4.23
N GLU A 134 7.13 -0.18 -3.13
CA GLU A 134 6.37 -0.99 -2.19
C GLU A 134 5.31 -0.11 -1.52
N VAL A 135 4.08 -0.62 -1.46
CA VAL A 135 2.96 0.09 -0.86
C VAL A 135 2.31 -0.80 0.18
N ASP A 136 2.31 -0.35 1.42
CA ASP A 136 1.48 -0.93 2.47
C ASP A 136 0.22 -0.10 2.66
N VAL A 137 -0.87 -0.75 3.05
CA VAL A 137 -2.11 -0.11 3.47
C VAL A 137 -2.35 -0.42 4.94
N ALA A 138 -2.41 0.62 5.75
CA ALA A 138 -2.79 0.57 7.16
C ALA A 138 -4.23 1.09 7.32
N LEU A 139 -5.12 0.23 7.78
CA LEU A 139 -6.53 0.56 8.02
C LEU A 139 -6.74 0.97 9.48
N TRP A 140 -7.35 2.13 9.67
CA TRP A 140 -7.66 2.71 10.97
C TRP A 140 -9.16 2.73 11.19
N LEU A 141 -9.59 2.35 12.39
CA LEU A 141 -11.00 2.31 12.76
C LEU A 141 -11.18 2.87 14.18
N PRO A 142 -12.28 3.60 14.48
CA PRO A 142 -12.58 4.02 15.84
C PRO A 142 -12.68 2.80 16.76
N ARG A 143 -12.12 2.91 17.97
CA ARG A 143 -12.11 1.82 18.96
C ARG A 143 -13.50 1.24 19.23
N ARG A 144 -14.55 2.08 19.24
CA ARG A 144 -15.96 1.66 19.42
C ARG A 144 -16.49 0.73 18.31
N ALA A 145 -15.92 0.77 17.11
CA ALA A 145 -16.39 0.01 15.96
C ALA A 145 -15.66 -1.33 15.81
N ILE A 146 -14.60 -1.55 16.59
CA ILE A 146 -13.90 -2.83 16.68
C ILE A 146 -14.72 -3.74 17.60
N GLY A 147 -15.49 -4.66 17.02
CA GLY A 147 -16.15 -5.72 17.78
C GLY A 147 -15.12 -6.65 18.41
N GLY A 148 -15.24 -6.92 19.71
CA GLY A 148 -14.40 -7.93 20.36
C GLY A 148 -14.61 -9.29 19.70
N ALA A 149 -13.52 -10.00 19.41
CA ALA A 149 -13.61 -11.32 18.79
C ALA A 149 -14.40 -12.28 19.72
N ALA A 150 -15.55 -12.75 19.27
CA ALA A 150 -16.38 -13.71 20.00
C ALA A 150 -16.43 -15.05 19.26
N LEU A 151 -16.13 -16.13 19.96
CA LEU A 151 -16.27 -17.49 19.44
C LEU A 151 -17.73 -17.72 18.99
N GLY A 152 -17.93 -18.11 17.74
CA GLY A 152 -19.26 -18.29 17.14
C GLY A 152 -19.72 -17.15 16.22
N THR A 153 -18.98 -16.03 16.17
CA THR A 153 -19.18 -14.99 15.15
C THR A 153 -18.17 -15.13 14.02
N THR A 154 -18.60 -14.96 12.76
CA THR A 154 -17.72 -14.94 11.59
C THR A 154 -16.81 -13.72 11.67
N THR A 155 -15.65 -13.93 12.29
CA THR A 155 -14.59 -12.92 12.44
C THR A 155 -13.43 -13.37 11.58
N GLU A 156 -13.00 -12.55 10.62
CA GLU A 156 -11.83 -12.83 9.78
C GLU A 156 -10.56 -12.68 10.64
N LEU A 157 -9.92 -13.81 10.94
CA LEU A 157 -8.76 -13.89 11.82
C LEU A 157 -7.59 -13.09 11.23
N GLY A 158 -6.99 -12.19 12.02
CA GLY A 158 -5.91 -11.29 11.58
C GLY A 158 -6.39 -9.97 10.94
N TRP A 159 -7.68 -9.86 10.60
CA TRP A 159 -8.27 -8.66 9.98
C TRP A 159 -9.29 -7.97 10.89
N THR A 160 -10.04 -8.74 11.66
CA THR A 160 -11.11 -8.20 12.54
C THR A 160 -11.05 -8.76 13.96
N SER A 161 -10.13 -9.70 14.23
CA SER A 161 -9.98 -10.30 15.54
C SER A 161 -9.14 -9.40 16.47
N ALA A 162 -9.80 -8.46 17.16
CA ALA A 162 -9.17 -7.75 18.27
C ALA A 162 -9.38 -8.55 19.57
N MET A 163 -8.31 -8.71 20.34
CA MET A 163 -8.41 -9.27 21.68
C MET A 163 -9.19 -8.29 22.58
N PRO A 164 -10.23 -8.73 23.30
CA PRO A 164 -10.88 -7.87 24.29
C PRO A 164 -9.82 -7.45 25.31
N GLN A 165 -9.52 -6.16 25.38
CA GLN A 165 -8.64 -5.66 26.44
C GLN A 165 -9.40 -5.80 27.77
N THR A 166 -8.88 -6.63 28.67
CA THR A 166 -9.37 -6.65 30.05
C THR A 166 -9.20 -5.24 30.63
N ALA A 167 -10.24 -4.73 31.27
CA ALA A 167 -10.33 -3.33 31.68
C ALA A 167 -9.24 -2.98 32.71
N SER A 168 -8.08 -2.50 32.26
CA SER A 168 -7.04 -1.93 33.11
C SER A 168 -6.22 -0.82 32.43
N ALA A 169 -6.84 -0.05 31.53
CA ALA A 169 -6.27 1.21 31.07
C ALA A 169 -7.36 2.28 31.12
N GLY A 170 -7.16 3.26 32.01
CA GLY A 170 -8.14 4.30 32.34
C GLY A 170 -8.68 5.02 31.11
N ARG A 171 -9.98 5.34 31.15
CA ARG A 171 -10.73 6.22 30.22
C ARG A 171 -10.12 6.30 28.81
N ALA A 172 -9.96 5.17 28.14
CA ALA A 172 -9.54 5.16 26.75
C ALA A 172 -10.64 5.84 25.92
N ASP A 173 -10.29 6.90 25.20
CA ASP A 173 -11.23 7.63 24.34
C ASP A 173 -11.81 6.68 23.29
N GLU A 174 -13.14 6.49 23.33
CA GLU A 174 -13.85 5.58 22.42
C GLU A 174 -13.81 6.03 20.95
N ARG A 175 -13.48 7.31 20.72
CA ARG A 175 -13.27 7.90 19.38
C ARG A 175 -11.83 7.78 18.91
N ALA A 176 -10.90 7.34 19.75
CA ALA A 176 -9.52 7.13 19.33
C ALA A 176 -9.47 6.11 18.18
N LEU A 177 -8.80 6.50 17.10
CA LEU A 177 -8.52 5.63 15.97
C LEU A 177 -7.44 4.63 16.37
N VAL A 178 -7.71 3.36 16.13
CA VAL A 178 -6.77 2.27 16.34
C VAL A 178 -6.47 1.64 14.98
N ARG A 179 -5.19 1.36 14.72
CA ARG A 179 -4.78 0.60 13.55
C ARG A 179 -5.31 -0.84 13.69
N ALA A 180 -6.31 -1.18 12.89
CA ALA A 180 -6.98 -2.47 12.96
C ALA A 180 -6.25 -3.52 12.12
N CYS A 181 -5.69 -3.13 10.97
CA CYS A 181 -4.92 -4.02 10.12
C CYS A 181 -3.87 -3.26 9.30
N GLN A 182 -2.82 -3.95 8.90
CA GLN A 182 -1.85 -3.50 7.90
C GLN A 182 -1.54 -4.66 6.95
N TYR A 183 -1.53 -4.38 5.66
CA TYR A 183 -1.17 -5.36 4.63
C TYR A 183 -0.40 -4.70 3.49
N ALA A 184 0.48 -5.47 2.86
CA ALA A 184 1.20 -5.02 1.67
C ALA A 184 0.33 -5.22 0.43
N PHE A 185 0.43 -4.31 -0.53
CA PHE A 185 0.01 -4.62 -1.89
C PHE A 185 0.95 -5.66 -2.46
N ASP A 186 0.39 -6.78 -2.88
CA ASP A 186 1.09 -7.72 -3.70
C ASP A 186 1.30 -7.09 -5.08
N MET A 187 2.51 -6.59 -5.31
CA MET A 187 2.90 -5.94 -6.57
C MET A 187 3.37 -6.98 -7.61
N GLU A 188 3.48 -8.26 -7.24
CA GLU A 188 3.85 -9.34 -8.14
C GLU A 188 2.63 -9.77 -9.00
N ASN A 189 2.26 -8.93 -9.96
CA ASN A 189 1.69 -9.46 -11.20
C ASN A 189 2.83 -10.09 -11.99
N ASN A 190 2.98 -11.40 -11.81
CA ASN A 190 3.84 -12.31 -12.55
C ASN A 190 3.73 -12.10 -14.07
N PHE A 191 4.60 -11.26 -14.64
CA PHE A 191 4.90 -11.26 -16.07
C PHE A 191 6.33 -11.76 -16.23
N LEU A 192 6.44 -12.93 -16.89
CA LEU A 192 7.64 -13.73 -17.24
C LEU A 192 8.08 -14.70 -16.12
N THR A 193 7.84 -16.01 -16.19
CA THR A 193 8.27 -16.87 -17.29
C THR A 193 7.38 -18.12 -17.41
N GLY A 194 6.70 -18.26 -18.54
CA GLY A 194 6.35 -19.56 -19.09
C GLY A 194 7.46 -19.96 -20.06
N THR A 195 8.11 -21.10 -19.77
CA THR A 195 8.51 -22.20 -20.67
C THR A 195 9.25 -23.22 -19.83
#